data_AF-A0A7S3B0G5-F1
#
_entry.id   AF-A0A7S3B0G5-F1
#
_cell.length_a   1.000
_cell.length_b   1.000
_cell.length_c   1.000
_cell.angle_alpha   90.00
_cell.angle_beta   90.00
_cell.angle_gamma   90.00
#
_symmetry.space_group_name_H-M   'P 1'
#
loop_
_entity.id
_entity.type
_entity.pdbx_description
1 polymer ?
#
loop_
_entity_poly.entity_id
_entity_poly.type
_entity_poly.pdbx_seq_one_letter_code
_entity_poly.pdbx_strand_id
1 'polypeptide(L)'
;SGGTDPFEGTCEFNKNILTQDCSAQLGWFKSALGAVPKTDWLIIVGHHPLDELDVEDFVTPAESRGFDLYLNGHAHTLTHYQIDGSPKYVTSGAGALVYSYDQQGGTPAMDRTRRKVNDGDMDDDGLLSPQELDGIRQMETIPYGTSNRSVGHTYKSIYNARKSGFTLHTFSTDYSTLTTDFIGTDSTSMYSFKVTKTSGPSPPSPTPTPAPGGGCCDYGDDSCTAGMTCCSGKGTSYASRATCEEYGKPHGCTWVGGTCIVPALLVENL
;
A
#
# COMPACT_ATOMS: atom_id res chain seq x y z
N SER A 1 0.51 -26.49 -8.00
CA SER A 1 0.32 -27.83 -7.41
C SER A 1 -1.17 -28.06 -7.23
N GLY A 2 -1.70 -29.14 -7.80
CA GLY A 2 -3.10 -29.55 -7.61
C GLY A 2 -3.12 -31.05 -7.45
N GLY A 3 -2.71 -31.53 -6.28
CA GLY A 3 -2.77 -32.94 -5.94
C GLY A 3 -4.16 -33.23 -5.38
N THR A 4 -4.83 -34.25 -5.91
CA THR A 4 -5.93 -34.93 -5.20
C THR A 4 -5.34 -35.65 -4.00
N ASP A 5 -5.80 -35.33 -2.80
CA ASP A 5 -5.56 -36.17 -1.63
C ASP A 5 -6.88 -36.88 -1.23
N PRO A 6 -6.80 -38.05 -0.59
CA PRO A 6 -7.97 -38.88 -0.28
C PRO A 6 -8.86 -38.31 0.83
N PHE A 7 -8.48 -37.22 1.49
CA PHE A 7 -9.24 -36.54 2.54
C PHE A 7 -10.02 -35.35 2.02
N GLU A 8 -9.42 -34.50 1.16
CA GLU A 8 -10.03 -33.26 0.68
C GLU A 8 -10.72 -33.38 -0.70
N GLY A 9 -10.47 -34.46 -1.44
CA GLY A 9 -11.06 -34.71 -2.76
C GLY A 9 -10.32 -34.00 -3.90
N THR A 10 -11.03 -33.69 -4.99
CA THR A 10 -10.42 -32.98 -6.14
C THR A 10 -10.04 -31.56 -5.73
N CYS A 11 -8.77 -31.22 -5.92
CA CYS A 11 -8.27 -29.87 -5.68
C CYS A 11 -8.88 -28.90 -6.72
N GLU A 12 -9.95 -28.21 -6.33
CA GLU A 12 -10.62 -27.20 -7.16
C GLU A 12 -9.95 -25.81 -7.04
N PHE A 13 -8.74 -25.71 -6.48
CA PHE A 13 -8.07 -24.44 -6.18
C PHE A 13 -8.05 -23.50 -7.40
N ASN A 14 -7.53 -23.95 -8.54
CA ASN A 14 -7.43 -23.12 -9.73
C ASN A 14 -8.81 -22.64 -10.22
N LYS A 15 -9.81 -23.52 -10.22
CA LYS A 15 -11.17 -23.18 -10.64
C LYS A 15 -11.79 -22.13 -9.73
N ASN A 16 -11.62 -22.28 -8.41
CA ASN A 16 -12.13 -21.31 -7.44
C ASN A 16 -11.45 -19.94 -7.58
N ILE A 17 -10.16 -19.92 -7.92
CA ILE A 17 -9.42 -18.67 -8.22
C ILE A 17 -9.95 -18.03 -9.50
N LEU A 18 -10.19 -18.79 -10.57
CA LEU A 18 -10.73 -18.28 -11.83
C LEU A 18 -12.17 -17.74 -11.71
N THR A 19 -12.91 -18.15 -10.68
CA THR A 19 -14.26 -17.63 -10.41
C THR A 19 -14.29 -16.39 -9.51
N GLN A 20 -13.14 -15.91 -9.03
CA GLN A 20 -13.08 -14.70 -8.19
C GLN A 20 -13.39 -13.44 -9.01
N ASP A 21 -14.03 -12.47 -8.36
CA ASP A 21 -14.24 -11.12 -8.89
C ASP A 21 -13.22 -10.16 -8.25
N CYS A 22 -12.13 -9.91 -8.97
CA CYS A 22 -11.04 -9.06 -8.49
C CYS A 22 -11.49 -7.60 -8.26
N SER A 23 -12.41 -7.08 -9.07
CA SER A 23 -12.90 -5.71 -8.93
C SER A 23 -13.81 -5.57 -7.70
N ALA A 24 -14.65 -6.57 -7.42
CA ALA A 24 -15.43 -6.63 -6.18
C ALA A 24 -14.52 -6.73 -4.95
N GLN A 25 -13.46 -7.54 -5.03
CA GLN A 25 -12.46 -7.64 -3.96
C GLN A 25 -11.71 -6.31 -3.73
N LEU A 26 -11.33 -5.61 -4.79
CA LEU A 26 -10.70 -4.29 -4.70
C LEU A 26 -11.65 -3.25 -4.08
N GLY A 27 -12.93 -3.26 -4.45
CA GLY A 27 -13.95 -2.38 -3.87
C GLY A 27 -14.16 -2.63 -2.38
N TRP A 28 -14.21 -3.91 -1.98
CA TRP A 28 -14.24 -4.30 -0.57
C TRP A 28 -12.97 -3.85 0.16
N PHE A 29 -11.79 -4.07 -0.43
CA PHE A 29 -10.50 -3.70 0.15
C PHE A 29 -10.41 -2.20 0.44
N LYS A 30 -10.78 -1.34 -0.52
CA LYS A 30 -10.85 0.12 -0.32
C LYS A 30 -11.78 0.50 0.84
N SER A 31 -12.91 -0.19 0.97
CA SER A 31 -13.86 0.04 2.07
C SER A 31 -13.28 -0.39 3.42
N ALA A 32 -12.62 -1.54 3.48
CA ALA A 32 -11.96 -2.05 4.69
C ALA A 32 -10.82 -1.14 5.15
N LEU A 33 -9.99 -0.65 4.22
CA LEU A 33 -8.96 0.35 4.49
C LEU A 33 -9.53 1.63 5.13
N GLY A 34 -10.68 2.10 4.62
CA GLY A 34 -11.37 3.29 5.14
C GLY A 34 -12.00 3.10 6.51
N ALA A 35 -12.30 1.87 6.92
CA ALA A 35 -12.95 1.57 8.20
C ALA A 35 -12.00 1.65 9.40
N VAL A 36 -10.69 1.51 9.18
CA VAL A 36 -9.68 1.66 10.23
C VAL A 36 -9.47 3.15 10.52
N PRO A 37 -9.40 3.62 11.77
CA PRO A 37 -9.05 5.01 12.08
C PRO A 37 -7.63 5.36 11.62
N LYS A 38 -7.38 6.60 11.15
CA LYS A 38 -6.02 7.06 10.78
C LYS A 38 -5.05 7.14 11.97
N THR A 39 -5.57 7.18 13.19
CA THR A 39 -4.80 7.20 14.43
C THR A 39 -4.43 5.81 14.93
N ASP A 40 -4.94 4.76 14.29
CA ASP A 40 -4.66 3.38 14.67
C ASP A 40 -3.63 2.71 13.75
N TRP A 41 -3.05 1.60 14.19
CA TRP A 41 -2.18 0.79 13.34
C TRP A 41 -2.97 0.11 12.24
N LEU A 42 -2.48 0.18 11.00
CA LEU A 42 -3.05 -0.50 9.85
C LEU A 42 -2.03 -1.50 9.30
N ILE A 43 -2.27 -2.77 9.60
CA ILE A 43 -1.49 -3.90 9.07
C ILE A 43 -2.34 -4.62 8.03
N ILE A 44 -1.76 -4.82 6.85
CA ILE A 44 -2.41 -5.52 5.74
C ILE A 44 -1.72 -6.88 5.58
N VAL A 45 -2.50 -7.93 5.35
CA VAL A 45 -1.98 -9.29 5.19
C VAL A 45 -2.55 -9.91 3.92
N GLY A 46 -1.68 -10.47 3.08
CA GLY A 46 -2.03 -11.20 1.86
C GLY A 46 -1.15 -12.45 1.69
N HIS A 47 -1.47 -13.32 0.73
CA HIS A 47 -0.59 -14.45 0.42
C HIS A 47 0.61 -14.02 -0.43
N HIS A 48 0.36 -13.31 -1.53
CA HIS A 48 1.38 -12.85 -2.48
C HIS A 48 2.02 -11.52 -2.05
N PRO A 49 3.25 -11.22 -2.48
CA PRO A 49 3.77 -9.85 -2.52
C PRO A 49 2.77 -8.92 -3.22
N LEU A 50 2.57 -7.72 -2.69
CA LEU A 50 1.48 -6.85 -3.16
C LEU A 50 1.71 -6.38 -4.61
N ASP A 51 2.97 -6.21 -5.03
CA ASP A 51 3.36 -5.88 -6.41
C ASP A 51 3.22 -7.05 -7.39
N GLU A 52 2.91 -8.26 -6.94
CA GLU A 52 2.62 -9.40 -7.82
C GLU A 52 1.15 -9.50 -8.22
N LEU A 53 0.26 -8.73 -7.56
CA LEU A 53 -1.15 -8.67 -7.93
C LEU A 53 -1.28 -7.78 -9.18
N ASP A 54 -1.44 -8.41 -10.34
CA ASP A 54 -1.39 -7.73 -11.64
C ASP A 54 -2.74 -7.62 -12.35
N VAL A 55 -3.81 -8.13 -11.74
CA VAL A 55 -5.18 -7.99 -12.27
C VAL A 55 -5.78 -6.64 -11.89
N GLU A 56 -5.46 -6.13 -10.70
CA GLU A 56 -5.98 -4.89 -10.14
C GLU A 56 -4.89 -4.23 -9.27
N ASP A 57 -4.89 -2.90 -9.19
CA ASP A 57 -3.93 -2.15 -8.37
C ASP A 57 -4.38 -2.08 -6.90
N PHE A 58 -3.79 -2.94 -6.08
CA PHE A 58 -3.94 -2.91 -4.62
C PHE A 58 -2.88 -2.07 -3.91
N VAL A 59 -1.77 -1.73 -4.57
CA VAL A 59 -0.66 -0.97 -3.98
C VAL A 59 -1.08 0.48 -3.78
N THR A 60 -1.58 1.15 -4.81
CA THR A 60 -2.00 2.55 -4.73
C THR A 60 -3.04 2.81 -3.65
N PRO A 61 -4.16 2.06 -3.54
CA PRO A 61 -5.13 2.29 -2.47
C PRO A 61 -4.54 2.01 -1.08
N ALA A 62 -3.68 1.00 -0.91
CA ALA A 62 -3.02 0.74 0.36
C ALA A 62 -2.11 1.91 0.77
N GLU A 63 -1.17 2.30 -0.10
CA GLU A 63 -0.23 3.40 0.15
C GLU A 63 -0.95 4.73 0.37
N SER A 64 -1.97 5.04 -0.43
CA SER A 64 -2.77 6.28 -0.26
C SER A 64 -3.49 6.33 1.10
N ARG A 65 -3.87 5.17 1.66
CA ARG A 65 -4.44 5.09 3.00
C ARG A 65 -3.38 5.29 4.09
N GLY A 66 -2.12 5.00 3.80
CA GLY A 66 -1.02 5.06 4.76
C GLY A 66 -1.05 3.90 5.74
N PHE A 67 -0.95 2.66 5.23
CA PHE A 67 -0.73 1.50 6.08
C PHE A 67 0.68 1.51 6.70
N ASP A 68 0.86 0.76 7.78
CA ASP A 68 2.11 0.71 8.55
C ASP A 68 2.98 -0.50 8.19
N LEU A 69 2.35 -1.65 7.90
CA LEU A 69 3.06 -2.87 7.53
C LEU A 69 2.20 -3.75 6.61
N TYR A 70 2.80 -4.30 5.56
CA TYR A 70 2.22 -5.33 4.69
C TYR A 70 2.96 -6.64 4.92
N LEU A 71 2.20 -7.70 5.22
CA LEU A 71 2.72 -9.04 5.45
C LEU A 71 2.26 -9.99 4.36
N ASN A 72 3.21 -10.76 3.80
CA ASN A 72 2.90 -11.82 2.87
C ASN A 72 3.71 -13.10 3.08
N GLY A 73 3.34 -14.13 2.33
CA GLY A 73 4.11 -15.36 2.16
C GLY A 73 4.43 -15.56 0.68
N HIS A 74 3.96 -16.67 0.11
CA HIS A 74 4.12 -17.07 -1.28
C HIS A 74 5.57 -17.40 -1.69
N ALA A 75 6.47 -16.42 -1.64
CA ALA A 75 7.88 -16.69 -1.83
C ALA A 75 8.44 -17.41 -0.59
N HIS A 76 9.11 -18.54 -0.79
CA HIS A 76 9.69 -19.36 0.29
C HIS A 76 10.99 -18.76 0.86
N THR A 77 10.95 -17.47 1.18
CA THR A 77 12.06 -16.71 1.74
C THR A 77 11.56 -15.82 2.88
N LEU A 78 12.49 -15.22 3.60
CA LEU A 78 12.19 -14.10 4.48
C LEU A 78 12.74 -12.83 3.85
N THR A 79 11.91 -11.80 3.69
CA THR A 79 12.30 -10.61 2.94
C THR A 79 11.73 -9.35 3.58
N HIS A 80 12.54 -8.30 3.71
CA HIS A 80 12.08 -6.93 3.90
C HIS A 80 12.35 -6.19 2.60
N TYR A 81 11.34 -5.51 2.07
CA TYR A 81 11.41 -4.84 0.79
C TYR A 81 10.61 -3.54 0.77
N GLN A 82 10.84 -2.76 -0.27
CA GLN A 82 10.08 -1.55 -0.55
C GLN A 82 9.38 -1.65 -1.90
N ILE A 83 8.17 -1.10 -1.94
CA ILE A 83 7.46 -0.75 -3.17
C ILE A 83 7.41 0.77 -3.26
N ASP A 84 7.80 1.38 -4.38
CA ASP A 84 7.83 2.83 -4.58
C ASP A 84 8.58 3.61 -3.49
N GLY A 85 9.66 3.00 -2.99
CA GLY A 85 10.47 3.57 -1.92
C GLY A 85 9.87 3.45 -0.52
N SER A 86 8.67 2.87 -0.35
CA SER A 86 8.01 2.63 0.94
C SER A 86 8.51 1.32 1.57
N PRO A 87 9.31 1.34 2.66
CA PRO A 87 9.95 0.16 3.24
C PRO A 87 9.04 -0.54 4.26
N LYS A 88 7.82 -0.87 3.85
CA LYS A 88 6.77 -1.38 4.75
C LYS A 88 6.37 -2.82 4.46
N TYR A 89 7.10 -3.52 3.61
CA TYR A 89 6.67 -4.81 3.08
C TYR A 89 7.56 -5.94 3.57
N VAL A 90 6.91 -7.00 4.05
CA VAL A 90 7.59 -8.15 4.64
C VAL A 90 7.03 -9.45 4.09
N THR A 91 7.92 -10.26 3.54
CA THR A 91 7.66 -11.66 3.22
C THR A 91 8.13 -12.54 4.38
N SER A 92 7.24 -13.38 4.90
CA SER A 92 7.47 -14.38 5.93
C SER A 92 7.04 -15.77 5.43
N GLY A 93 7.61 -16.20 4.29
CA GLY A 93 7.16 -17.41 3.59
C GLY A 93 8.04 -18.65 3.80
N ALA A 94 9.09 -18.56 4.61
CA ALA A 94 10.08 -19.62 4.82
C ALA A 94 9.76 -20.57 5.99
N GLY A 95 8.48 -20.76 6.34
CA GLY A 95 8.08 -21.50 7.54
C GLY A 95 8.19 -23.03 7.43
N ALA A 96 7.91 -23.58 6.25
CA ALA A 96 7.92 -25.02 5.99
C ALA A 96 8.77 -25.42 4.77
N LEU A 97 8.88 -24.51 3.80
CA LEU A 97 9.73 -24.65 2.63
C LEU A 97 10.66 -23.44 2.57
N VAL A 98 11.86 -23.65 2.07
CA VAL A 98 12.83 -22.60 1.79
C VAL A 98 13.18 -22.70 0.32
N TYR A 99 13.24 -21.55 -0.36
CA TYR A 99 13.58 -21.49 -1.76
C TYR A 99 15.03 -21.97 -1.95
N SER A 100 15.14 -23.22 -2.41
CA SER A 100 16.42 -23.89 -2.68
C SER A 100 16.66 -23.97 -4.19
N TYR A 101 17.89 -24.35 -4.56
CA TYR A 101 18.26 -24.62 -5.95
C TYR A 101 17.30 -25.62 -6.62
N ASP A 102 16.85 -26.65 -5.90
CA ASP A 102 15.97 -27.69 -6.45
C ASP A 102 14.52 -27.19 -6.71
N GLN A 103 14.09 -26.11 -6.06
CA GLN A 103 12.81 -25.46 -6.35
C GLN A 103 12.85 -24.61 -7.63
N GLN A 104 14.02 -24.44 -8.26
CA GLN A 104 14.17 -23.71 -9.53
C GLN A 104 13.77 -24.52 -10.78
N GLY A 105 13.39 -25.79 -10.61
CA GLY A 105 12.99 -26.71 -11.70
C GLY A 105 11.67 -26.37 -12.41
N GLY A 106 11.08 -25.21 -12.16
CA GLY A 106 9.97 -24.68 -12.94
C GLY A 106 10.40 -24.19 -14.32
N THR A 107 9.47 -24.20 -15.29
CA THR A 107 9.70 -23.79 -16.68
C THR A 107 10.46 -22.45 -16.74
N PRO A 108 11.65 -22.41 -17.37
CA PRO A 108 12.41 -21.17 -17.53
C PRO A 108 11.53 -20.09 -18.18
N ALA A 109 11.61 -18.86 -17.67
CA ALA A 109 10.88 -17.65 -18.11
C ALA A 109 9.47 -17.36 -17.54
N MET A 110 8.83 -18.24 -16.75
CA MET A 110 7.50 -17.94 -16.16
C MET A 110 7.47 -17.75 -14.63
N ASP A 111 8.62 -17.83 -13.97
CA ASP A 111 8.68 -17.77 -12.51
C ASP A 111 9.07 -16.34 -12.04
N ARG A 112 8.05 -15.50 -11.79
CA ARG A 112 8.23 -14.15 -11.22
C ARG A 112 8.83 -14.21 -9.82
N THR A 113 8.47 -15.23 -9.05
CA THR A 113 9.01 -15.53 -7.71
C THR A 113 10.50 -15.86 -7.81
N ARG A 114 10.93 -16.64 -8.81
CA ARG A 114 12.35 -16.94 -9.08
C ARG A 114 13.20 -15.70 -9.33
N ARG A 115 12.70 -14.70 -10.06
CA ARG A 115 13.47 -13.46 -10.32
C ARG A 115 13.63 -12.58 -9.08
N LYS A 116 12.60 -12.52 -8.22
CA LYS A 116 12.68 -11.79 -6.94
C LYS A 116 13.57 -12.48 -5.93
N VAL A 117 13.60 -13.80 -5.98
CA VAL A 117 14.46 -14.60 -5.12
C VAL A 117 15.90 -14.63 -5.63
N ASN A 118 16.16 -14.46 -6.95
CA ASN A 118 17.48 -14.58 -7.60
C ASN A 118 17.97 -13.33 -8.40
N ASP A 119 17.73 -12.11 -7.92
CA ASP A 119 18.42 -10.87 -8.34
C ASP A 119 18.39 -10.48 -9.82
N GLY A 120 17.22 -10.51 -10.46
CA GLY A 120 16.87 -9.57 -11.53
C GLY A 120 17.63 -9.60 -12.87
N ASP A 121 18.90 -9.99 -12.93
CA ASP A 121 19.70 -10.22 -14.12
C ASP A 121 19.88 -11.73 -14.26
N MET A 122 18.91 -12.35 -14.92
CA MET A 122 19.32 -13.50 -15.71
C MET A 122 20.12 -12.92 -16.87
N ASP A 123 21.37 -13.34 -17.00
CA ASP A 123 22.08 -13.27 -18.28
C ASP A 123 21.11 -13.78 -19.39
N ASP A 124 21.29 -13.34 -20.64
CA ASP A 124 20.42 -13.69 -21.79
C ASP A 124 20.23 -15.23 -21.97
N ASP A 125 20.99 -16.07 -21.26
CA ASP A 125 20.93 -17.53 -21.22
C ASP A 125 20.08 -18.14 -20.08
N GLY A 126 19.56 -17.34 -19.13
CA GLY A 126 18.72 -17.81 -18.03
C GLY A 126 19.44 -18.55 -16.91
N LEU A 127 20.78 -18.48 -16.86
CA LEU A 127 21.61 -19.13 -15.86
C LEU A 127 22.08 -18.12 -14.79
N LEU A 128 22.18 -18.59 -13.55
CA LEU A 128 22.71 -17.79 -12.44
C LEU A 128 24.24 -17.82 -12.51
N SER A 129 24.89 -16.72 -12.16
CA SER A 129 26.34 -16.67 -12.04
C SER A 129 26.82 -17.67 -10.97
N PRO A 130 28.07 -18.16 -11.05
CA PRO A 130 28.63 -19.07 -10.04
C PRO A 130 28.60 -18.51 -8.61
N GLN A 131 28.68 -17.19 -8.44
CA GLN A 131 28.59 -16.52 -7.13
C GLN A 131 27.16 -16.49 -6.60
N GLU A 132 26.17 -16.26 -7.45
CA GLU A 132 24.77 -16.41 -7.07
C GLU A 132 24.45 -17.88 -6.74
N LEU A 133 24.95 -18.83 -7.52
CA LEU A 133 24.78 -20.26 -7.22
C LEU A 133 25.41 -20.66 -5.88
N ASP A 134 26.54 -20.07 -5.50
CA ASP A 134 27.19 -20.33 -4.20
C ASP A 134 26.38 -19.70 -3.05
N GLY A 135 25.92 -18.45 -3.19
CA GLY A 135 25.03 -17.80 -2.20
C GLY A 135 23.70 -18.56 -2.01
N ILE A 136 23.17 -19.17 -3.06
CA ILE A 136 21.99 -20.06 -3.00
C ILE A 136 22.29 -21.36 -2.27
N ARG A 137 23.47 -21.95 -2.49
CA ARG A 137 23.91 -23.17 -1.80
C ARG A 137 24.18 -22.93 -0.33
N GLN A 138 24.58 -21.72 0.03
CA GLN A 138 24.96 -21.35 1.40
C GLN A 138 23.81 -20.74 2.22
N MET A 139 22.61 -20.57 1.65
CA MET A 139 21.46 -19.95 2.33
C MET A 139 21.79 -18.54 2.87
N GLU A 140 22.58 -17.78 2.12
CA GLU A 140 23.13 -16.51 2.57
C GLU A 140 22.14 -15.35 2.51
N THR A 141 22.46 -14.29 3.27
CA THR A 141 21.78 -12.99 3.25
C THR A 141 22.40 -12.10 2.18
N ILE A 142 21.61 -11.68 1.17
CA ILE A 142 22.12 -10.90 0.03
C ILE A 142 21.38 -9.54 -0.04
N PRO A 143 22.09 -8.38 -0.09
CA PRO A 143 21.51 -7.08 -0.43
C PRO A 143 21.16 -6.98 -1.93
N TYR A 144 20.05 -6.34 -2.30
CA TYR A 144 19.45 -6.45 -3.65
C TYR A 144 19.36 -5.14 -4.47
N GLY A 145 19.27 -5.31 -5.79
CA GLY A 145 18.99 -4.26 -6.78
C GLY A 145 17.50 -3.84 -6.88
N THR A 146 17.24 -2.85 -7.74
CA THR A 146 15.88 -2.30 -7.99
C THR A 146 15.32 -2.91 -9.27
N SER A 147 14.08 -3.42 -9.25
CA SER A 147 13.40 -3.93 -10.44
C SER A 147 12.03 -3.25 -10.60
N ASN A 148 11.74 -2.75 -11.80
CA ASN A 148 10.44 -2.12 -12.11
C ASN A 148 9.48 -3.17 -12.68
N ARG A 149 8.52 -3.74 -11.92
CA ARG A 149 7.47 -4.60 -12.51
C ARG A 149 6.13 -4.61 -11.74
N SER A 150 5.09 -4.82 -12.56
CA SER A 150 3.61 -4.78 -12.38
C SER A 150 3.01 -3.41 -12.08
N VAL A 151 2.11 -2.97 -12.98
CA VAL A 151 1.21 -1.80 -12.85
C VAL A 151 1.88 -0.44 -12.58
N GLY A 152 3.18 -0.32 -12.82
CA GLY A 152 3.92 0.95 -12.69
C GLY A 152 4.61 1.16 -11.35
N HIS A 153 4.61 0.14 -10.48
CA HIS A 153 5.31 0.20 -9.20
C HIS A 153 6.75 -0.34 -9.30
N THR A 154 7.62 0.19 -8.44
CA THR A 154 9.03 -0.14 -8.35
C THR A 154 9.30 -1.01 -7.13
N TYR A 155 9.95 -2.15 -7.31
CA TYR A 155 10.30 -3.06 -6.22
C TYR A 155 11.79 -2.96 -5.92
N LYS A 156 12.14 -2.94 -4.63
CA LYS A 156 13.53 -3.10 -4.19
C LYS A 156 13.58 -3.90 -2.90
N SER A 157 14.36 -4.97 -2.89
CA SER A 157 14.63 -5.73 -1.66
C SER A 157 15.66 -4.99 -0.80
N ILE A 158 15.38 -4.90 0.50
CA ILE A 158 16.25 -4.29 1.52
C ILE A 158 17.05 -5.37 2.22
N TYR A 159 16.39 -6.49 2.53
CA TYR A 159 16.98 -7.67 3.15
C TYR A 159 16.27 -8.91 2.61
N ASN A 160 17.04 -9.94 2.26
CA ASN A 160 16.52 -11.25 1.88
C ASN A 160 17.33 -12.36 2.55
N ALA A 161 16.63 -13.34 3.11
CA ALA A 161 17.20 -14.56 3.64
C ALA A 161 16.49 -15.78 3.06
N ARG A 162 17.26 -16.70 2.50
CA ARG A 162 16.82 -18.03 2.10
C ARG A 162 17.08 -19.03 3.20
N LYS A 163 16.54 -18.75 4.37
CA LYS A 163 16.70 -19.58 5.57
C LYS A 163 15.35 -19.82 6.20
N SER A 164 15.14 -21.03 6.71
CA SER A 164 13.90 -21.37 7.40
C SER A 164 13.73 -20.50 8.63
N GLY A 165 12.55 -19.93 8.81
CA GLY A 165 12.29 -19.04 9.92
C GLY A 165 10.93 -18.37 9.82
N PHE A 166 10.78 -17.33 10.62
CA PHE A 166 9.56 -16.55 10.72
C PHE A 166 9.89 -15.11 11.11
N THR A 167 8.88 -14.25 11.10
CA THR A 167 8.98 -12.87 11.57
C THR A 167 8.22 -12.70 12.88
N LEU A 168 8.84 -12.02 13.84
CA LEU A 168 8.23 -11.62 15.10
C LEU A 168 7.96 -10.12 15.07
N HIS A 169 6.73 -9.72 15.40
CA HIS A 169 6.31 -8.33 15.40
C HIS A 169 5.98 -7.90 16.83
N THR A 170 6.73 -6.92 17.36
CA THR A 170 6.63 -6.49 18.76
C THR A 170 6.33 -5.00 18.83
N PHE A 171 5.17 -4.64 19.36
CA PHE A 171 4.84 -3.25 19.68
C PHE A 171 5.65 -2.76 20.88
N SER A 172 6.09 -1.50 20.85
CA SER A 172 6.56 -0.83 22.06
C SER A 172 5.43 -0.68 23.08
N THR A 173 5.79 -0.49 24.35
CA THR A 173 4.82 -0.39 25.46
C THR A 173 3.85 0.77 25.31
N ASP A 174 4.25 1.82 24.59
CA ASP A 174 3.46 3.00 24.26
C ASP A 174 2.77 2.91 22.88
N TYR A 175 2.91 1.77 22.18
CA TYR A 175 2.41 1.54 20.81
C TYR A 175 2.87 2.57 19.78
N SER A 176 3.95 3.32 20.04
CA SER A 176 4.50 4.30 19.10
C SER A 176 5.39 3.66 18.04
N THR A 177 5.87 2.44 18.27
CA THR A 177 6.73 1.72 17.33
C THR A 177 6.34 0.24 17.25
N LEU A 178 6.57 -0.35 16.07
CA LEU A 178 6.45 -1.77 15.78
C LEU A 178 7.82 -2.26 15.31
N THR A 179 8.43 -3.15 16.09
CA THR A 179 9.69 -3.81 15.70
C THR A 179 9.36 -5.11 14.99
N THR A 180 10.01 -5.36 13.86
CA THR A 180 9.92 -6.63 13.12
C THR A 180 11.29 -7.31 13.13
N ASP A 181 11.35 -8.49 13.75
CA ASP A 181 12.55 -9.32 13.84
C ASP A 181 12.42 -10.54 12.93
N PHE A 182 13.48 -10.84 12.20
CA PHE A 182 13.59 -12.02 11.34
C PHE A 182 14.35 -13.10 12.11
N ILE A 183 13.65 -14.17 12.46
CA ILE A 183 14.16 -15.20 13.38
C ILE A 183 14.28 -16.52 12.63
N GLY A 184 15.48 -17.10 12.63
CA GLY A 184 15.72 -18.43 12.11
C GLY A 184 15.08 -19.50 12.99
N THR A 185 14.78 -20.67 12.44
CA THR A 185 14.31 -21.83 13.23
C THR A 185 15.32 -22.29 14.28
N ASP A 186 16.59 -21.94 14.12
CA ASP A 186 17.68 -22.11 15.09
C ASP A 186 17.72 -21.01 16.16
N SER A 187 16.68 -20.16 16.24
CA SER A 187 16.56 -19.01 17.14
C SER A 187 17.57 -17.88 16.89
N THR A 188 18.30 -17.91 15.77
CA THR A 188 19.20 -16.80 15.39
C THR A 188 18.36 -15.60 14.96
N SER A 189 18.61 -14.43 15.56
CA SER A 189 18.11 -13.15 15.02
C SER A 189 18.97 -12.75 13.82
N MET A 190 18.36 -12.67 12.65
CA MET A 190 19.07 -12.47 11.39
C MET A 190 18.98 -11.03 10.88
N TYR A 191 17.88 -10.34 11.18
CA TYR A 191 17.63 -8.96 10.80
C TYR A 191 16.52 -8.37 11.67
N SER A 192 16.55 -7.05 11.85
CA SER A 192 15.52 -6.33 12.61
C SER A 192 15.34 -4.93 12.04
N PHE A 193 14.10 -4.48 11.96
CA PHE A 193 13.78 -3.09 11.63
C PHE A 193 12.59 -2.59 12.43
N LYS A 194 12.41 -1.27 12.48
CA LYS A 194 11.31 -0.63 13.19
C LYS A 194 10.51 0.26 12.26
N VAL A 195 9.19 0.18 12.40
CA VAL A 195 8.26 1.17 11.88
C VAL A 195 7.81 2.02 13.05
N THR A 196 7.94 3.33 12.94
CA THR A 196 7.28 4.25 13.87
C THR A 196 5.86 4.45 13.37
N LYS A 197 4.88 4.37 14.26
CA LYS A 197 3.50 4.76 13.94
C LYS A 197 3.60 6.14 13.35
N THR A 198 3.35 6.28 12.04
CA THR A 198 3.13 7.60 11.52
C THR A 198 1.93 8.08 12.31
N SER A 199 2.12 9.08 13.18
CA SER A 199 1.02 9.94 13.54
C SER A 199 0.53 10.42 12.19
N GLY A 200 -0.48 9.74 11.63
CA GLY A 200 -1.09 10.14 10.37
C GLY A 200 -1.24 11.65 10.49
N PRO A 201 -0.79 12.42 9.48
CA PRO A 201 -0.63 13.87 9.62
C PRO A 201 -1.81 14.35 10.43
N SER A 202 -1.54 14.93 11.62
CA SER A 202 -2.60 15.45 12.49
C SER A 202 -3.64 15.99 11.55
N PRO A 203 -4.92 15.51 11.58
CA PRO A 203 -5.94 16.04 10.67
C PRO A 203 -5.72 17.54 10.72
N PRO A 204 -5.35 18.18 9.58
CA PRO A 204 -4.67 19.46 9.59
C PRO A 204 -5.39 20.29 10.62
N SER A 205 -4.70 20.60 11.75
CA SER A 205 -5.33 21.26 12.89
C SER A 205 -6.20 22.32 12.28
N PRO A 206 -7.55 22.22 12.38
CA PRO A 206 -8.47 22.76 11.39
C PRO A 206 -7.90 24.09 11.00
N THR A 207 -7.30 24.18 9.81
CA THR A 207 -6.61 25.41 9.40
C THR A 207 -7.66 26.45 9.70
N PRO A 208 -7.43 27.38 10.68
CA PRO A 208 -8.51 28.18 11.21
C PRO A 208 -9.22 28.69 9.99
N THR A 209 -10.47 28.22 9.80
CA THR A 209 -11.24 28.49 8.58
C THR A 209 -10.93 29.92 8.26
N PRO A 210 -10.22 30.23 7.14
CA PRO A 210 -9.61 31.53 6.96
C PRO A 210 -10.66 32.52 7.37
N ALA A 211 -10.41 33.20 8.49
CA ALA A 211 -11.45 33.96 9.18
C ALA A 211 -12.10 34.80 8.09
N PRO A 212 -13.42 34.66 7.84
CA PRO A 212 -14.05 35.04 6.58
C PRO A 212 -13.46 36.37 6.15
N GLY A 213 -12.68 36.33 5.08
CA GLY A 213 -11.84 37.43 4.66
C GLY A 213 -12.72 38.58 4.20
N GLY A 214 -13.19 39.38 5.15
CA GLY A 214 -13.57 40.78 5.05
C GLY A 214 -14.66 41.23 4.07
N GLY A 215 -15.31 40.39 3.26
CA GLY A 215 -16.23 40.89 2.24
C GLY A 215 -17.35 39.93 1.80
N CYS A 216 -18.48 40.54 1.42
CA CYS A 216 -19.57 39.90 0.69
C CYS A 216 -19.29 39.92 -0.81
N CYS A 217 -19.48 38.78 -1.45
CA CYS A 217 -19.56 38.60 -2.91
C CYS A 217 -21.05 38.57 -3.26
N ASP A 218 -21.56 39.66 -3.80
CA ASP A 218 -22.96 39.80 -4.21
C ASP A 218 -23.13 39.42 -5.68
N TYR A 219 -24.37 39.09 -6.08
CA TYR A 219 -24.70 38.73 -7.47
C TYR A 219 -24.28 39.80 -8.51
N GLY A 220 -24.12 41.06 -8.07
CA GLY A 220 -23.74 42.18 -8.92
C GLY A 220 -22.22 42.35 -9.10
N ASP A 221 -21.39 41.56 -8.42
CA ASP A 221 -19.93 41.65 -8.54
C ASP A 221 -19.44 40.93 -9.79
N ASP A 222 -18.60 41.58 -10.59
CA ASP A 222 -18.06 40.98 -11.82
C ASP A 222 -17.09 39.81 -11.54
N SER A 223 -16.49 39.77 -10.34
CA SER A 223 -15.57 38.71 -9.93
C SER A 223 -15.46 38.64 -8.40
N CYS A 224 -15.33 37.42 -7.86
CA CYS A 224 -15.17 37.20 -6.43
C CYS A 224 -13.90 36.41 -6.10
N THR A 225 -13.30 36.73 -4.95
CA THR A 225 -12.06 36.09 -4.49
C THR A 225 -12.39 34.85 -3.66
N ALA A 226 -11.56 33.80 -3.82
CA ALA A 226 -11.61 32.61 -2.97
C ALA A 226 -11.61 32.98 -1.48
N GLY A 227 -12.55 32.39 -0.72
CA GLY A 227 -12.76 32.64 0.69
C GLY A 227 -13.79 33.74 1.03
N MET A 228 -14.34 34.46 0.04
CA MET A 228 -15.43 35.42 0.26
C MET A 228 -16.75 34.72 0.58
N THR A 229 -17.62 35.38 1.35
CA THR A 229 -18.99 34.91 1.63
C THR A 229 -19.90 35.36 0.50
N CYS A 230 -20.66 34.44 -0.08
CA CYS A 230 -21.64 34.78 -1.10
C CYS A 230 -22.91 35.28 -0.42
N CYS A 231 -23.25 36.53 -0.72
CA CYS A 231 -24.29 37.26 -0.03
C CYS A 231 -25.48 37.54 -0.95
N SER A 232 -26.65 37.68 -0.32
CA SER A 232 -27.79 38.35 -0.95
C SER A 232 -27.50 39.84 -1.04
N GLY A 233 -28.17 40.58 -1.93
CA GLY A 233 -28.00 42.04 -2.08
C GLY A 233 -28.31 42.92 -0.84
N LYS A 234 -28.54 42.31 0.33
CA LYS A 234 -28.55 42.95 1.65
C LYS A 234 -27.23 42.77 2.42
N GLY A 235 -26.20 42.19 1.82
CA GLY A 235 -24.91 41.93 2.46
C GLY A 235 -24.94 40.81 3.51
N THR A 236 -25.87 39.86 3.39
CA THR A 236 -25.98 38.71 4.30
C THR A 236 -25.85 37.40 3.55
N SER A 237 -25.11 36.44 4.13
CA SER A 237 -25.02 35.06 3.61
C SER A 237 -26.40 34.45 3.37
N TYR A 238 -26.49 33.60 2.36
CA TYR A 238 -27.66 32.77 2.13
C TYR A 238 -27.96 31.90 3.37
N ALA A 239 -29.25 31.78 3.71
CA ALA A 239 -29.71 31.10 4.91
C ALA A 239 -29.81 29.56 4.76
N SER A 240 -29.58 29.03 3.55
CA SER A 240 -29.69 27.60 3.30
C SER A 240 -28.80 27.15 2.14
N ARG A 241 -28.50 25.84 2.11
CA ARG A 241 -27.81 25.19 0.99
C ARG A 241 -28.51 25.41 -0.35
N ALA A 242 -29.84 25.28 -0.38
CA ALA A 242 -30.62 25.43 -1.60
C ALA A 242 -30.48 26.84 -2.21
N THR A 243 -30.57 27.87 -1.37
CA THR A 243 -30.39 29.26 -1.84
C THR A 243 -28.95 29.60 -2.21
N CYS A 244 -27.97 28.96 -1.59
CA CYS A 244 -26.56 29.05 -2.01
C CYS A 244 -26.33 28.42 -3.40
N GLU A 245 -26.89 27.24 -3.66
CA GLU A 245 -26.75 26.55 -4.94
C GLU A 245 -27.47 27.27 -6.09
N GLU A 246 -28.57 27.97 -5.79
CA GLU A 246 -29.32 28.75 -6.77
C GLU A 246 -28.64 30.09 -7.10
N TYR A 247 -28.31 30.88 -6.07
CA TYR A 247 -27.87 32.27 -6.25
C TYR A 247 -26.35 32.45 -6.17
N GLY A 248 -25.62 31.50 -5.57
CA GLY A 248 -24.15 31.51 -5.49
C GLY A 248 -23.47 30.86 -6.70
N LYS A 249 -24.22 30.16 -7.56
CA LYS A 249 -23.70 29.50 -8.76
C LYS A 249 -22.89 30.40 -9.70
N PRO A 250 -23.28 31.67 -9.96
CA PRO A 250 -22.53 32.54 -10.87
C PRO A 250 -21.06 32.77 -10.45
N HIS A 251 -20.78 32.71 -9.14
CA HIS A 251 -19.44 32.92 -8.58
C HIS A 251 -18.81 31.60 -8.08
N GLY A 252 -19.36 30.45 -8.48
CA GLY A 252 -18.86 29.14 -8.09
C GLY A 252 -18.96 28.85 -6.59
N CYS A 253 -19.89 29.49 -5.88
CA CYS A 253 -20.02 29.34 -4.44
C CYS A 253 -20.47 27.93 -4.03
N THR A 254 -20.08 27.52 -2.82
CA THR A 254 -20.41 26.22 -2.23
C THR A 254 -20.86 26.36 -0.78
N TRP A 255 -21.74 25.47 -0.34
CA TRP A 255 -22.26 25.46 1.02
C TRP A 255 -21.33 24.68 1.95
N VAL A 256 -20.68 25.40 2.88
CA VAL A 256 -19.71 24.81 3.82
C VAL A 256 -20.03 25.28 5.24
N GLY A 257 -20.26 24.35 6.15
CA GLY A 257 -20.41 24.65 7.58
C GLY A 257 -21.56 25.61 7.94
N GLY A 258 -22.62 25.69 7.11
CA GLY A 258 -23.76 26.59 7.35
C GLY A 258 -23.62 27.98 6.71
N THR A 259 -22.58 28.21 5.90
CA THR A 259 -22.33 29.47 5.18
C THR A 259 -22.07 29.19 3.70
N CYS A 260 -22.47 30.11 2.82
CA CYS A 260 -22.19 30.02 1.38
C CYS A 260 -20.88 30.76 1.06
N ILE A 261 -19.86 30.08 0.53
CA ILE A 261 -18.53 30.66 0.31
C ILE A 261 -17.98 30.36 -1.09
N VAL A 262 -17.14 31.25 -1.62
CA VAL A 262 -16.33 30.99 -2.82
C VAL A 262 -15.20 30.03 -2.44
N PRO A 263 -15.15 28.79 -2.96
CA PRO A 263 -14.12 27.83 -2.58
C PRO A 263 -12.75 28.28 -3.08
N ALA A 264 -11.70 28.02 -2.29
CA ALA A 264 -10.34 28.08 -2.81
C ALA A 264 -10.15 26.88 -3.76
N LEU A 265 -9.74 27.14 -4.99
CA LEU A 265 -9.40 26.10 -5.96
C LEU A 265 -8.37 25.17 -5.31
N LEU A 266 -8.76 23.93 -5.03
CA LEU A 266 -7.79 22.86 -4.81
C LEU A 266 -7.09 22.66 -6.16
N VAL A 267 -5.82 23.03 -6.21
CA VAL A 267 -4.96 22.70 -7.35
C VAL A 267 -4.82 21.17 -7.36
N GLU A 268 -5.68 20.49 -8.10
CA GLU A 268 -5.41 19.13 -8.57
C GLU A 268 -4.27 19.25 -9.59
N ASN A 269 -3.05 18.94 -9.14
CA ASN A 269 -1.90 18.91 -10.04
C ASN A 269 -1.93 17.64 -10.89
N LEU A 270 -1.91 17.89 -12.20
CA LEU A 270 -1.59 16.98 -13.30
C LEU A 270 -0.26 16.24 -13.10
#